data_AF-A0A0Q8UUJ1-F1
#
_entry.id   AF-A0A0Q8UUJ1-F1
#
_cell.length_a   1.000
_cell.length_b   1.000
_cell.length_c   1.000
_cell.angle_alpha   90.00
_cell.angle_beta   90.00
_cell.angle_gamma   90.00
#
_symmetry.space_group_name_H-M   'P 1'
#
loop_
_entity.id
_entity.type
_entity.pdbx_description
1 polymer ?
#
loop_
_entity_poly.entity_id
_entity_poly.type
_entity_poly.pdbx_seq_one_letter_code
_entity_poly.pdbx_strand_id
1 'polypeptide(L)'
;MVLTGVTGVGWRDGELDRRAVTRCALARVCGVCGTPLGRPIAFVGDFDEDARNSFHAPPLHLACARGVIAEAGPGHVLVCTGGFEFVRPGRDDADPLPRFEPNSRLGETP
;
A
#
# COMPACT_ATOMS: atom_id res chain seq x y z
N MET A 1 -0.82 -9.16 4.76
CA MET A 1 -1.88 -8.40 5.46
C MET A 1 -3.25 -8.91 5.03
N VAL A 2 -4.13 -9.22 5.99
CA VAL A 2 -5.54 -9.62 5.75
C VAL A 2 -6.44 -8.60 6.47
N LEU A 3 -7.41 -8.01 5.74
CA LEU A 3 -8.34 -6.98 6.22
C LEU A 3 -9.78 -7.42 5.94
N THR A 4 -10.54 -7.79 6.96
CA THR A 4 -11.88 -8.37 6.77
C THR A 4 -13.01 -7.32 6.70
N GLY A 5 -12.73 -6.08 7.12
CA GLY A 5 -13.62 -4.92 7.09
C GLY A 5 -13.28 -3.89 5.99
N VAL A 6 -12.06 -3.91 5.43
CA VAL A 6 -11.70 -3.03 4.30
C VAL A 6 -12.07 -3.70 2.99
N THR A 7 -13.21 -3.29 2.42
CA THR A 7 -13.49 -3.51 1.00
C THR A 7 -12.82 -2.40 0.19
N GLY A 8 -11.79 -2.75 -0.58
CA GLY A 8 -11.05 -1.81 -1.41
C GLY A 8 -10.73 -2.38 -2.78
N VAL A 9 -10.54 -1.53 -3.80
CA VAL A 9 -10.20 -1.96 -5.16
C VAL A 9 -9.01 -2.93 -5.22
N GLY A 10 -8.00 -2.78 -4.35
CA GLY A 10 -6.81 -3.63 -4.26
C GLY A 10 -6.98 -4.91 -3.43
N TRP A 11 -8.12 -5.11 -2.79
CA TRP A 11 -8.40 -6.27 -1.94
C TRP A 11 -9.53 -7.12 -2.52
N ARG A 12 -9.46 -8.42 -2.25
CA ARG A 12 -10.51 -9.39 -2.57
C ARG A 12 -10.64 -10.38 -1.42
N ASP A 13 -11.84 -10.51 -0.87
CA ASP A 13 -12.12 -11.38 0.29
C ASP A 13 -11.18 -11.09 1.48
N GLY A 14 -10.78 -9.83 1.61
CA GLY A 14 -9.88 -9.31 2.63
C GLY A 14 -8.38 -9.56 2.40
N GLU A 15 -8.01 -10.25 1.33
CA GLU A 15 -6.62 -10.46 0.94
C GLU A 15 -6.21 -9.50 -0.19
N LEU A 16 -4.91 -9.24 -0.32
CA LEU A 16 -4.39 -8.43 -1.42
C LEU A 16 -4.54 -9.18 -2.75
N ASP A 17 -5.31 -8.62 -3.69
CA ASP A 17 -5.41 -9.18 -5.05
C ASP A 17 -4.26 -8.63 -5.91
N ARG A 18 -3.33 -9.51 -6.28
CA ARG A 18 -2.13 -9.14 -7.07
C ARG A 18 -2.45 -8.36 -8.34
N ARG A 19 -3.52 -8.72 -9.06
CA ARG A 19 -3.89 -8.05 -10.33
C ARG A 19 -4.44 -6.67 -10.06
N ALA A 20 -5.26 -6.53 -9.03
CA ALA A 20 -5.86 -5.27 -8.65
C ALA A 20 -4.84 -4.30 -8.06
N VAL A 21 -3.95 -4.78 -7.17
CA VAL A 21 -2.81 -4.00 -6.64
C VAL A 21 -1.93 -3.49 -7.77
N THR A 22 -1.58 -4.35 -8.74
CA THR A 22 -0.81 -3.94 -9.93
C THR A 22 -1.56 -2.87 -10.73
N ARG A 23 -2.88 -3.00 -10.91
CA ARG A 23 -3.70 -2.00 -11.61
C ARG A 23 -3.68 -0.66 -10.88
N CYS A 24 -3.77 -0.64 -9.56
CA CYS A 24 -3.69 0.58 -8.76
C CYS A 24 -2.37 1.32 -8.99
N ALA A 25 -1.26 0.58 -9.06
CA ALA A 25 0.05 1.13 -9.39
C ALA A 25 0.07 1.78 -10.78
N LEU A 26 -0.32 1.02 -11.82
CA LEU A 26 -0.21 1.44 -13.21
C LEU A 26 -1.17 2.58 -13.58
N ALA A 27 -2.38 2.55 -13.05
CA ALA A 27 -3.38 3.61 -13.26
C ALA A 27 -3.22 4.77 -12.28
N ARG A 28 -2.32 4.66 -11.29
CA ARG A 28 -2.06 5.66 -10.25
C ARG A 28 -3.33 6.05 -9.49
N VAL A 29 -4.09 5.03 -9.07
CA VAL A 29 -5.35 5.17 -8.32
C VAL A 29 -5.23 4.56 -6.92
N CYS A 30 -6.04 5.07 -6.00
CA CYS A 30 -6.10 4.57 -4.63
C CYS A 30 -6.60 3.12 -4.57
N GLY A 31 -5.86 2.27 -3.86
CA GLY A 31 -6.22 0.88 -3.64
C GLY A 31 -7.50 0.65 -2.84
N VAL A 32 -8.05 1.66 -2.15
CA VAL A 32 -9.33 1.53 -1.45
C VAL A 32 -10.47 2.04 -2.33
N CYS A 33 -10.48 3.34 -2.65
CA CYS A 33 -11.63 3.97 -3.32
C CYS A 33 -11.56 3.98 -4.86
N GLY A 34 -10.43 3.62 -5.46
CA GLY A 34 -10.27 3.56 -6.92
C GLY A 34 -10.13 4.91 -7.63
N THR A 35 -10.12 6.03 -6.91
CA THR A 35 -9.98 7.36 -7.52
C THR A 35 -8.50 7.75 -7.69
N PRO A 36 -8.16 8.66 -8.63
CA PRO A 36 -6.78 9.09 -8.85
C PRO A 36 -6.08 9.57 -7.59
N LEU A 37 -4.80 9.22 -7.46
CA LEU A 37 -3.97 9.62 -6.31
C LEU A 37 -3.61 11.11 -6.37
N GLY A 38 -3.81 11.80 -5.25
CA GLY A 38 -3.24 13.11 -4.98
C GLY A 38 -1.92 12.99 -4.20
N ARG A 39 -1.47 14.10 -3.59
CA ARG A 39 -0.35 14.11 -2.65
C ARG A 39 -0.87 14.54 -1.26
N PRO A 40 -0.37 13.95 -0.16
CA PRO A 40 0.59 12.84 -0.13
C PRO A 40 -0.04 11.49 -0.53
N ILE A 41 0.80 10.57 -0.99
CA ILE A 41 0.45 9.16 -1.16
C ILE A 41 0.78 8.46 0.15
N ALA A 42 -0.08 7.52 0.57
CA ALA A 42 0.11 6.76 1.79
C ALA A 42 0.27 5.27 1.50
N PHE A 43 1.10 4.60 2.29
CA PHE A 43 1.25 3.15 2.33
C PHE A 43 1.00 2.65 3.75
N VAL A 44 0.45 1.44 3.86
CA VAL A 44 0.30 0.72 5.12
C VAL A 44 1.03 -0.61 4.99
N GLY A 45 1.79 -0.98 6.00
CA GLY A 45 2.50 -2.26 6.08
C GLY A 45 2.91 -2.55 7.51
N ASP A 46 3.54 -3.69 7.73
CA ASP A 46 4.14 -4.02 9.02
C ASP A 46 5.49 -3.30 9.24
N PHE A 47 6.06 -3.45 10.44
CA PHE A 47 7.36 -2.86 10.78
C PHE A 47 8.51 -3.38 9.92
N ASP A 48 8.46 -4.62 9.44
CA ASP A 48 9.51 -5.21 8.63
C ASP A 48 9.46 -4.69 7.19
N GLU A 49 8.26 -4.53 6.63
CA GLU A 49 8.02 -3.83 5.37
C GLU A 49 8.54 -2.39 5.43
N ASP A 50 8.26 -1.69 6.53
CA ASP A 50 8.74 -0.32 6.71
C ASP A 50 10.27 -0.23 6.84
N ALA A 51 10.87 -1.11 7.63
CA ALA A 51 12.32 -1.16 7.80
C ALA A 51 13.04 -1.46 6.47
N ARG A 52 12.42 -2.24 5.57
CA ARG A 52 12.92 -2.50 4.21
C ARG A 52 12.51 -1.42 3.19
N ASN A 53 11.69 -0.45 3.59
CA ASN A 53 11.04 0.51 2.69
C ASN A 53 10.35 -0.17 1.50
N SER A 54 9.67 -1.28 1.74
CA SER A 54 9.11 -2.12 0.69
C SER A 54 7.77 -2.71 1.14
N PHE A 55 6.70 -2.20 0.55
CA PHE A 55 5.32 -2.47 0.96
C PHE A 55 4.57 -3.30 -0.08
N HIS A 56 3.68 -4.18 0.36
CA HIS A 56 2.78 -4.93 -0.55
C HIS A 56 1.43 -4.27 -0.75
N ALA A 57 0.96 -3.49 0.23
CA ALA A 57 -0.30 -2.78 0.10
C ALA A 57 -0.23 -1.75 -1.05
N PRO A 58 -1.32 -1.57 -1.80
CA PRO A 58 -1.38 -0.59 -2.89
C PRO A 58 -1.22 0.84 -2.37
N PRO A 59 -0.87 1.80 -3.24
CA PRO A 59 -0.85 3.21 -2.86
C PRO A 59 -2.26 3.69 -2.51
N LEU A 60 -2.37 4.49 -1.45
CA LEU A 60 -3.63 4.99 -0.90
C LEU A 60 -3.64 6.51 -0.79
N HIS A 61 -4.83 7.10 -0.71
CA HIS A 61 -4.97 8.41 -0.07
C HIS A 61 -4.73 8.27 1.43
N LEU A 62 -4.21 9.33 2.05
CA LEU A 62 -4.02 9.39 3.50
C LEU A 62 -5.31 9.05 4.28
N ALA A 63 -6.46 9.58 3.86
CA ALA A 63 -7.74 9.31 4.51
C ALA A 63 -8.13 7.81 4.44
N CYS A 64 -7.94 7.17 3.28
CA CYS A 64 -8.20 5.74 3.12
C CYS A 64 -7.21 4.89 3.93
N ALA A 65 -5.93 5.27 3.94
CA ALA A 65 -4.89 4.58 4.70
C ALA A 65 -5.16 4.62 6.21
N ARG A 66 -5.75 5.70 6.73
CA ARG A 66 -6.17 5.78 8.14
C ARG A 66 -7.23 4.75 8.51
N GLY A 67 -8.17 4.46 7.61
CA GLY A 67 -9.13 3.37 7.82
C GLY A 67 -8.46 2.00 7.80
N VAL A 68 -7.57 1.79 6.85
CA VAL A 68 -6.79 0.54 6.70
C VAL A 68 -5.95 0.25 7.93
N ILE A 69 -5.15 1.21 8.41
CA ILE A 69 -4.29 0.99 9.58
C ILE A 69 -5.10 0.78 10.87
N ALA A 70 -6.24 1.45 11.02
CA ALA A 70 -7.11 1.26 12.18
C ALA A 70 -7.65 -0.17 12.25
N GLU A 71 -7.92 -0.79 11.10
CA GLU A 71 -8.35 -2.18 11.03
C GLU A 71 -7.20 -3.18 11.13
N ALA A 72 -6.07 -2.90 10.49
CA ALA A 72 -4.87 -3.74 10.56
C ALA A 72 -4.38 -3.90 12.01
N GLY A 73 -4.55 -2.84 12.81
CA GLY A 73 -4.27 -2.86 14.24
C GLY A 73 -2.78 -2.73 14.58
N PRO A 74 -2.41 -3.03 15.84
CA PRO A 74 -1.03 -2.94 16.32
C PRO A 74 -0.06 -3.76 15.46
N GLY A 75 1.18 -3.29 15.31
CA GLY A 75 2.18 -3.94 14.46
C GLY A 75 2.27 -3.40 13.04
N HIS A 76 1.33 -2.52 12.66
CA HIS A 76 1.33 -1.86 11.35
C HIS A 76 1.66 -0.38 11.48
N VAL A 77 2.23 0.16 10.40
CA VAL A 77 2.59 1.57 10.28
C VAL A 77 1.98 2.18 9.04
N LEU A 78 1.82 3.50 9.07
CA LEU A 78 1.38 4.31 7.96
C LEU A 78 2.52 5.23 7.56
N VAL A 79 2.87 5.19 6.27
CA VAL A 79 3.95 6.02 5.71
C VAL A 79 3.38 6.96 4.66
N CYS A 80 3.67 8.25 4.81
CA CYS A 80 3.35 9.28 3.83
C CYS A 80 4.55 9.56 2.93
N THR A 81 4.30 9.74 1.63
CA THR A 81 5.36 9.94 0.65
C THR A 81 4.94 10.88 -0.48
N GLY A 82 5.94 11.52 -1.09
CA GLY A 82 5.77 12.35 -2.27
C GLY A 82 5.58 11.53 -3.56
N GLY A 83 6.08 10.29 -3.59
CA GLY A 83 6.01 9.36 -4.72
C GLY A 83 6.44 7.95 -4.31
N PHE A 84 6.48 7.03 -5.27
CA PHE A 84 6.91 5.65 -5.07
C PHE A 84 7.43 5.05 -6.37
N GLU A 85 8.30 4.04 -6.24
CA GLU A 85 8.62 3.11 -7.31
C GLU A 85 7.73 1.87 -7.20
N PHE A 86 7.33 1.33 -8.34
CA PHE A 86 6.58 0.07 -8.42
C PHE A 86 7.50 -1.05 -8.92
N VAL A 87 7.78 -2.01 -8.05
CA VAL A 87 8.70 -3.11 -8.33
C VAL A 87 7.88 -4.37 -8.61
N ARG A 88 8.08 -4.93 -9.82
CA ARG A 88 7.52 -6.23 -10.19
C ARG A 88 8.45 -7.34 -9.68
N PRO A 89 7.92 -8.44 -9.14
CA PRO A 89 8.74 -9.54 -8.68
C PRO A 89 9.38 -10.25 -9.88
N GLY A 90 10.63 -10.67 -9.71
CA GLY A 90 11.33 -11.52 -10.67
C GLY A 90 10.74 -12.94 -10.72
N ARG A 91 11.14 -13.72 -11.74
CA ARG A 91 10.73 -15.13 -11.86
C ARG A 91 11.22 -15.99 -10.68
N ASP A 92 12.42 -15.67 -10.19
CA ASP A 92 13.13 -16.44 -9.17
C ASP A 92 13.03 -15.80 -7.77
N ASP A 93 12.24 -14.74 -7.61
CA ASP A 93 11.99 -14.10 -6.31
C ASP A 93 11.16 -15.05 -5.43
N ALA A 94 11.60 -15.24 -4.19
CA ALA A 94 10.87 -16.05 -3.21
C ALA A 94 9.49 -15.46 -2.86
N ASP A 95 9.34 -14.15 -3.01
CA ASP A 95 8.10 -13.41 -2.81
C ASP A 95 7.50 -13.01 -4.17
N PRO A 96 6.34 -13.60 -4.55
CA PRO A 96 5.72 -13.38 -5.86
C PRO A 96 4.80 -12.15 -5.91
N LEU A 97 4.73 -11.37 -4.83
CA LEU A 97 3.91 -10.15 -4.77
C LEU A 97 4.69 -8.93 -5.30
N PRO A 98 4.02 -7.99 -5.98
CA PRO A 98 4.63 -6.71 -6.26
C PRO A 98 4.93 -5.95 -4.98
N ARG A 99 5.92 -5.06 -5.08
CA ARG A 99 6.36 -4.19 -3.98
C ARG A 99 6.29 -2.73 -4.40
N PHE A 100 6.02 -1.88 -3.43
CA PHE A 100 6.04 -0.44 -3.57
C PHE A 100 7.14 0.11 -2.68
N GLU A 101 8.00 0.94 -3.26
CA GLU A 101 9.12 1.54 -2.55
C GLU A 101 8.88 3.05 -2.49
N PRO A 102 8.39 3.59 -1.36
CA PRO A 102 8.19 5.02 -1.20
C PRO A 102 9.46 5.82 -1.48
N ASN A 103 9.33 6.88 -2.28
CA ASN A 103 10.39 7.85 -2.55
C ASN A 103 9.97 9.26 -2.11
N SER A 104 10.90 9.99 -1.46
CA SER A 104 10.59 11.26 -0.79
C SER A 104 9.57 11.09 0.36
N ARG A 105 9.89 10.21 1.31
CA ARG A 105 9.10 10.03 2.54
C ARG A 105 8.95 11.38 3.24
N LEU A 106 7.71 11.69 3.58
CA LEU A 106 7.38 12.86 4.36
C LEU A 106 7.55 12.48 5.83
N GLY A 107 8.17 13.35 6.61
CA GLY A 107 8.28 13.16 8.06
C GLY A 107 6.90 12.94 8.69
N GLU A 108 6.88 12.45 9.93
CA GLU A 108 5.65 12.28 10.69
C GLU A 108 4.82 13.55 10.59
N THR A 109 3.65 13.46 9.93
CA THR A 109 2.70 14.56 9.98
C THR A 109 2.16 14.57 11.41
N PRO A 110 2.33 15.68 12.16
CA PRO A 110 1.91 15.75 13.56
C PRO A 110 0.42 15.49 13.73
#